data_AF-A0A356K1B5-F1
#
_entry.id   AF-A0A356K1B5-F1
#
_cell.length_a   1.000
_cell.length_b   1.000
_cell.length_c   1.000
_cell.angle_alpha   90.00
_cell.angle_beta   90.00
_cell.angle_gamma   90.00
#
_symmetry.space_group_name_H-M   'P 1'
#
loop_
_entity.id
_entity.type
_entity.pdbx_description
1 polymer ?
#
loop_
_entity_poly.entity_id
_entity_poly.type
_entity_poly.pdbx_seq_one_letter_code
_entity_poly.pdbx_strand_id
1 'polypeptide(L)'
;MFKSVFMNNFGQYLTVQDASKRLGVSVSTLRNWDKSGKLKSQRNPYNDYRLYSLEDINSILQTLQTGREKIEYSSAVARKSISEFINKVIQGDCLDVMAAMPDKSVDMILCDLPYGTTQNKWDSVIDLKKLWSEYKRIIKDNGVIALTSQGVFTARLILSNEEWFKYKIVWIKSKSTNFLNAKKQPLRKHEDICIFYKKQPTYNPQMTQGESYDKGIRKNQFTGSYGDFKPCHVKSDGQRYPNDVVFYEEYKIDDCVYFKTAESEGTVYHPTQKPVELGRYLIKTFTNPGDIVLDNACGSGSFLVSALLENRKFIGIEKNEEIMLHKVEPTDYIKVCNERIKRTIEKMQSEMESESKL
;
A
#
# COMPACT_ATOMS: atom_id res chain seq x y z
N MET A 1 41.18 0.64 52.40
CA MET A 1 40.63 -0.57 51.75
C MET A 1 39.97 -0.28 50.39
N PHE A 2 39.15 0.76 50.23
CA PHE A 2 38.51 1.10 48.93
C PHE A 2 39.45 1.67 47.83
N LYS A 3 40.60 2.26 48.19
CA LYS A 3 41.54 2.86 47.22
C LYS A 3 42.39 1.85 46.43
N SER A 4 42.74 0.69 46.99
CA SER A 4 43.60 -0.29 46.27
C SER A 4 42.81 -1.25 45.36
N VAL A 5 41.50 -1.40 45.58
CA VAL A 5 40.64 -2.23 44.71
C VAL A 5 40.40 -1.53 43.36
N PHE A 6 40.33 -0.19 43.32
CA PHE A 6 40.17 0.57 42.07
C PHE A 6 41.43 0.64 41.20
N MET A 7 42.64 0.57 41.80
CA MET A 7 43.90 0.67 41.03
C MET A 7 44.28 -0.61 40.28
N ASN A 8 43.67 -1.76 40.58
CA ASN A 8 44.00 -3.03 39.92
C ASN A 8 43.18 -3.31 38.65
N ASN A 9 42.31 -2.41 38.17
CA ASN A 9 41.36 -2.73 37.08
C ASN A 9 41.03 -1.60 36.09
N PHE A 10 42.00 -0.75 35.71
CA PHE A 10 41.77 0.20 34.59
C PHE A 10 41.44 -0.52 33.26
N GLY A 11 41.80 -1.79 33.11
CA GLY A 11 41.41 -2.63 31.99
C GLY A 11 39.96 -3.13 32.01
N GLN A 12 39.13 -2.71 32.97
CA GLN A 12 37.72 -3.15 33.11
C GLN A 12 36.69 -2.05 32.81
N TYR A 13 37.12 -0.81 32.53
CA TYR A 13 36.21 0.31 32.30
C TYR A 13 36.59 1.10 31.05
N LEU A 14 35.59 1.59 30.32
CA LEU A 14 35.76 2.39 29.10
C LEU A 14 35.23 3.81 29.30
N THR A 15 35.88 4.76 28.64
CA THR A 15 35.34 6.12 28.51
C THR A 15 34.09 6.11 27.63
N VAL A 16 33.30 7.19 27.71
CA VAL A 16 32.13 7.38 26.83
C VAL A 16 32.48 7.25 25.34
N GLN A 17 33.66 7.73 24.94
CA GLN A 17 34.09 7.68 23.53
C GLN A 17 34.46 6.25 23.11
N ASP A 18 35.18 5.52 23.96
CA ASP A 18 35.60 4.15 23.65
C ASP A 18 34.42 3.17 23.68
N ALA A 19 33.50 3.34 24.63
CA ALA A 19 32.25 2.60 24.70
C ALA A 19 31.36 2.85 23.46
N SER A 20 31.26 4.10 23.02
CA SER A 20 30.53 4.48 21.80
C SER A 20 31.12 3.81 20.55
N LYS A 21 32.45 3.84 20.39
CA LYS A 21 33.14 3.16 19.29
C LYS A 21 32.91 1.65 19.32
N ARG A 22 33.04 1.03 20.50
CA ARG A 22 32.93 -0.42 20.65
C ARG A 22 31.52 -0.95 20.39
N LEU A 23 30.49 -0.18 20.76
CA LEU A 23 29.09 -0.53 20.49
C LEU A 23 28.60 -0.14 19.09
N GLY A 24 29.37 0.67 18.36
CA GLY A 24 28.97 1.19 17.05
C GLY A 24 27.77 2.14 17.10
N VAL A 25 27.59 2.86 18.20
CA VAL A 25 26.49 3.82 18.41
C VAL A 25 27.04 5.21 18.71
N SER A 26 26.27 6.25 18.44
CA SER A 26 26.69 7.63 18.75
C SER A 26 26.85 7.86 20.26
N VAL A 27 27.70 8.82 20.64
CA VAL A 27 27.88 9.23 22.06
C VAL A 27 26.56 9.73 22.67
N SER A 28 25.70 10.40 21.89
CA SER A 28 24.39 10.86 22.38
C SER A 28 23.45 9.68 22.66
N THR A 29 23.45 8.65 21.83
CA THR A 29 22.73 7.39 22.09
C THR A 29 23.17 6.75 23.39
N LEU A 30 24.49 6.68 23.63
CA LEU A 30 25.04 6.10 24.85
C LEU A 30 24.64 6.88 26.11
N ARG A 31 24.62 8.22 26.03
CA ARG A 31 24.14 9.11 27.11
C ARG A 31 22.65 8.95 27.37
N ASN A 32 21.84 8.69 26.35
CA ASN A 32 20.41 8.44 26.51
C ASN A 32 20.16 7.10 27.20
N TRP A 33 20.95 6.06 26.91
CA TRP A 33 20.89 4.77 27.61
C TRP A 33 21.30 4.87 29.08
N ASP A 34 22.26 5.74 29.39
CA ASP A 34 22.62 6.08 30.78
C ASP A 34 21.46 6.76 31.50
N LYS A 35 20.81 7.74 30.87
CA LYS A 35 19.62 8.40 31.45
C LYS A 35 18.43 7.46 31.62
N SER A 36 18.22 6.53 30.69
CA SER A 36 17.10 5.58 30.74
C SER A 36 17.39 4.36 31.63
N GLY A 37 18.59 4.25 32.20
CA GLY A 37 19.02 3.10 33.02
C GLY A 37 19.36 1.84 32.24
N LYS A 38 19.38 1.89 30.90
CA LYS A 38 19.74 0.75 30.04
C LYS A 38 21.23 0.41 30.11
N LEU A 39 22.08 1.39 30.37
CA LEU A 39 23.52 1.20 30.56
C LEU A 39 24.02 2.21 31.59
N LYS A 40 24.33 1.79 32.81
CA LYS A 40 24.62 2.71 33.92
C LYS A 40 26.10 3.09 33.97
N SER A 41 26.38 4.39 33.96
CA SER A 41 27.75 4.88 34.15
C SER A 41 28.18 4.94 35.61
N GLN A 42 29.47 4.78 35.85
CA GLN A 42 30.15 5.14 37.09
C GLN A 42 30.93 6.42 36.90
N ARG A 43 31.10 7.21 37.97
CA ARG A 43 31.87 8.45 37.93
C ARG A 43 33.31 8.20 38.32
N ASN A 44 34.24 8.64 37.48
CA ASN A 44 35.65 8.59 37.78
C ASN A 44 35.92 9.49 39.00
N PRO A 45 36.51 8.96 40.09
CA PRO A 45 36.70 9.71 41.33
C PRO A 45 37.70 10.87 41.21
N TYR A 46 38.45 10.98 40.11
CA TYR A 46 39.48 12.01 39.91
C TYR A 46 39.07 13.14 38.97
N ASN A 47 38.19 12.88 37.99
CA ASN A 47 37.82 13.86 36.97
C ASN A 47 36.32 13.87 36.62
N ASP A 48 35.51 13.11 37.36
CA ASP A 48 34.05 12.99 37.21
C ASP A 48 33.57 12.54 35.82
N TYR A 49 34.47 12.05 34.96
CA TYR A 49 34.07 11.46 33.69
C TYR A 49 33.27 10.19 33.90
N ARG A 50 32.29 9.98 33.01
CA ARG A 50 31.50 8.75 32.96
C ARG A 50 32.38 7.62 32.42
N LEU A 51 32.41 6.54 33.18
CA LEU A 51 33.05 5.28 32.82
C LEU A 51 31.97 4.19 32.75
N TYR A 52 32.07 3.33 31.74
CA TYR A 52 31.19 2.18 31.56
C TYR A 52 31.98 0.90 31.76
N SER A 53 31.42 -0.07 32.49
CA SER A 53 32.10 -1.34 32.69
C SER A 53 32.20 -2.10 31.36
N LEU A 54 33.30 -2.81 31.13
CA LEU A 54 33.49 -3.63 29.94
C LEU A 54 32.50 -4.79 29.89
N GLU A 55 32.09 -5.31 31.05
CA GLU A 55 31.09 -6.37 31.17
C GLU A 55 29.72 -5.90 30.65
N ASP A 56 29.24 -4.74 31.09
CA ASP A 56 27.97 -4.18 30.63
C ASP A 56 28.01 -3.86 29.13
N ILE A 57 29.15 -3.33 28.65
CA ILE A 57 29.35 -3.06 27.23
C ILE A 57 29.31 -4.35 26.41
N ASN A 58 29.97 -5.42 26.86
CA ASN A 58 29.96 -6.70 26.16
C ASN A 58 28.58 -7.39 26.22
N SER A 59 27.85 -7.27 27.33
CA SER A 59 26.48 -7.77 27.46
C SER A 59 25.51 -7.06 26.49
N ILE A 60 25.62 -5.74 26.39
CA ILE A 60 24.86 -4.95 25.41
C ILE A 60 25.29 -5.32 23.98
N LEU A 61 26.59 -5.50 23.72
CA LEU A 61 27.09 -5.93 22.43
C LEU A 61 26.52 -7.30 22.03
N GLN A 62 26.49 -8.26 22.96
CA GLN A 62 25.91 -9.59 22.74
C GLN A 62 24.39 -9.50 22.53
N THR A 63 23.69 -8.60 23.24
CA THR A 63 22.25 -8.35 23.01
C THR A 63 22.00 -7.73 21.63
N LEU A 64 22.87 -6.82 21.18
CA LEU A 64 22.81 -6.22 19.86
C LEU A 64 23.16 -7.22 18.76
N GLN A 65 24.13 -8.11 19.00
CA GLN A 65 24.53 -9.18 18.10
C GLN A 65 23.45 -10.25 18.00
N THR A 66 22.91 -10.75 19.12
CA THR A 66 21.77 -11.69 19.11
C THR A 66 20.50 -11.06 18.53
N GLY A 67 20.30 -9.76 18.70
CA GLY A 67 19.26 -9.01 18.01
C GLY A 67 19.48 -8.95 16.50
N ARG A 68 20.72 -8.76 16.04
CA ARG A 68 21.10 -8.79 14.61
C ARG A 68 21.05 -10.20 14.03
N GLU A 69 21.50 -11.21 14.76
CA GLU A 69 21.42 -12.62 14.39
C GLU A 69 19.97 -13.10 14.32
N LYS A 70 19.07 -12.65 15.21
CA LYS A 70 17.62 -12.88 15.07
C LYS A 70 17.02 -12.19 13.84
N ILE A 71 17.57 -11.05 13.42
CA ILE A 71 17.16 -10.36 12.19
C ILE A 71 17.72 -11.08 10.94
N GLU A 72 18.94 -11.63 11.00
CA GLU A 72 19.56 -12.39 9.89
C GLU A 72 19.06 -13.85 9.78
N TYR A 73 18.75 -14.54 10.88
CA TYR A 73 18.20 -15.91 10.86
C TYR A 73 16.71 -15.97 10.48
N SER A 74 16.01 -14.84 10.40
CA SER A 74 14.57 -14.78 10.11
C SER A 74 14.20 -14.69 8.62
N SER A 75 15.15 -14.65 7.67
CA SER A 75 14.80 -14.34 6.27
C SER A 75 15.35 -15.30 5.23
N ALA A 76 15.17 -16.60 5.43
CA ALA A 76 15.00 -17.53 4.31
C ALA A 76 13.63 -18.20 4.42
N VAL A 77 12.56 -17.40 4.35
CA VAL A 77 11.23 -17.96 4.07
C VAL A 77 11.36 -18.67 2.73
N ALA A 78 11.18 -20.00 2.72
CA ALA A 78 11.23 -20.77 1.49
C ALA A 78 10.16 -20.24 0.54
N ARG A 79 10.60 -19.66 -0.59
CA ARG A 79 9.69 -19.12 -1.60
C ARG A 79 8.86 -20.25 -2.20
N LYS A 80 7.56 -20.03 -2.28
CA LYS A 80 6.58 -20.96 -2.83
C LYS A 80 6.36 -20.71 -4.32
N SER A 81 5.75 -21.67 -5.01
CA SER A 81 5.32 -21.46 -6.39
C SER A 81 4.16 -20.46 -6.44
N ILE A 82 4.12 -19.57 -7.45
CA ILE A 82 3.00 -18.62 -7.60
C ILE A 82 1.65 -19.33 -7.77
N SER A 83 1.65 -20.55 -8.33
CA SER A 83 0.46 -21.39 -8.46
C SER A 83 -0.21 -21.75 -7.14
N GLU A 84 0.53 -21.68 -6.03
CA GLU A 84 -0.03 -21.93 -4.69
C GLU A 84 -0.94 -20.80 -4.20
N PHE A 85 -0.82 -19.60 -4.77
CA PHE A 85 -1.53 -18.39 -4.35
C PHE A 85 -2.65 -17.98 -5.32
N ILE A 86 -2.47 -18.27 -6.62
CA ILE A 86 -3.39 -17.87 -7.67
C ILE A 86 -4.82 -18.38 -7.41
N ASN A 87 -5.78 -17.49 -7.61
CA ASN A 87 -7.22 -17.67 -7.46
C ASN A 87 -7.65 -18.13 -6.06
N LYS A 88 -6.96 -17.62 -5.03
CA LYS A 88 -7.26 -17.92 -3.63
C LYS A 88 -7.40 -16.65 -2.80
N VAL A 89 -8.16 -16.80 -1.71
CA VAL A 89 -8.24 -15.86 -0.60
C VAL A 89 -7.49 -16.49 0.57
N ILE A 90 -6.41 -15.86 1.02
CA ILE A 90 -5.49 -16.40 2.02
C ILE A 90 -5.70 -15.63 3.32
N GLN A 91 -5.95 -16.37 4.40
CA GLN A 91 -6.01 -15.79 5.72
C GLN A 91 -4.60 -15.62 6.31
N GLY A 92 -4.21 -14.39 6.66
CA GLY A 92 -2.94 -14.13 7.31
C GLY A 92 -2.49 -12.67 7.25
N ASP A 93 -1.36 -12.38 7.91
CA ASP A 93 -0.70 -11.08 7.78
C ASP A 93 -0.14 -10.92 6.36
N CYS A 94 -0.44 -9.77 5.74
CA CYS A 94 -0.07 -9.52 4.37
C CYS A 94 1.44 -9.53 4.12
N LEU A 95 2.25 -9.07 5.08
CA LEU A 95 3.71 -9.05 4.94
C LEU A 95 4.28 -10.48 5.00
N ASP A 96 3.74 -11.32 5.87
CA ASP A 96 4.17 -12.72 6.01
C ASP A 96 3.78 -13.55 4.78
N VAL A 97 2.55 -13.38 4.29
CA VAL A 97 2.09 -14.08 3.08
C VAL A 97 2.88 -13.62 1.86
N MET A 98 3.08 -12.30 1.69
CA MET A 98 3.89 -11.78 0.59
C MET A 98 5.34 -12.25 0.65
N ALA A 99 5.96 -12.34 1.83
CA ALA A 99 7.33 -12.83 2.00
C ALA A 99 7.55 -14.25 1.42
N ALA A 100 6.52 -15.09 1.40
CA ALA A 100 6.57 -16.42 0.79
C ALA A 100 6.34 -16.43 -0.74
N MET A 101 5.83 -15.34 -1.32
CA MET A 101 5.58 -15.23 -2.76
C MET A 101 6.89 -15.11 -3.54
N PRO A 102 6.96 -15.64 -4.77
CA PRO A 102 8.14 -15.48 -5.62
C PRO A 102 8.31 -14.03 -6.10
N ASP A 103 9.54 -13.66 -6.45
CA ASP A 103 9.87 -12.34 -6.96
C ASP A 103 9.24 -12.15 -8.37
N LYS A 104 8.88 -10.90 -8.72
CA LYS A 104 8.36 -10.52 -10.05
C LYS A 104 7.23 -11.42 -10.58
N SER A 105 6.30 -11.81 -9.71
CA SER A 105 5.23 -12.75 -10.02
C SER A 105 3.85 -12.09 -10.19
N VAL A 106 3.72 -10.81 -9.89
CA VAL A 106 2.44 -10.06 -9.90
C VAL A 106 2.47 -8.96 -10.96
N ASP A 107 1.39 -8.82 -11.72
CA ASP A 107 1.23 -7.82 -12.78
C ASP A 107 0.64 -6.50 -12.23
N MET A 108 -0.29 -6.60 -11.29
CA MET A 108 -0.92 -5.45 -10.65
C MET A 108 -1.09 -5.69 -9.15
N ILE A 109 -0.73 -4.72 -8.34
CA ILE A 109 -1.19 -4.63 -6.94
C ILE A 109 -2.31 -3.59 -6.91
N LEU A 110 -3.53 -4.02 -6.62
CA LEU A 110 -4.70 -3.15 -6.48
C LEU A 110 -5.27 -3.34 -5.08
N CYS A 111 -5.13 -2.34 -4.21
CA CYS A 111 -5.42 -2.53 -2.79
C CYS A 111 -5.97 -1.28 -2.11
N ASP A 112 -6.87 -1.49 -1.15
CA ASP A 112 -7.36 -0.49 -0.20
C ASP A 112 -6.75 -0.72 1.19
N LEU A 113 -5.58 -0.12 1.41
CA LEU A 113 -4.83 -0.30 2.66
C LEU A 113 -5.58 0.28 3.88
N PRO A 114 -5.33 -0.23 5.09
CA PRO A 114 -5.77 0.44 6.32
C PRO A 114 -5.04 1.78 6.48
N TYR A 115 -5.81 2.85 6.67
CA TYR A 115 -5.32 4.23 6.69
C TYR A 115 -4.94 4.75 8.09
N GLY A 116 -5.35 4.08 9.17
CA GLY A 116 -5.11 4.61 10.53
C GLY A 116 -5.98 5.81 10.88
N THR A 117 -7.16 5.92 10.28
CA THR A 117 -8.02 7.12 10.39
C THR A 117 -9.28 6.88 11.21
N THR A 118 -9.56 5.63 11.57
CA THR A 118 -10.73 5.22 12.35
C THR A 118 -10.34 4.74 13.74
N GLN A 119 -11.34 4.51 14.59
CA GLN A 119 -11.13 3.92 15.93
C GLN A 119 -11.08 2.38 15.88
N ASN A 120 -11.16 1.76 14.70
CA ASN A 120 -11.18 0.31 14.57
C ASN A 120 -9.76 -0.24 14.66
N LYS A 121 -9.56 -1.32 15.42
CA LYS A 121 -8.22 -1.95 15.58
C LYS A 121 -7.63 -2.45 14.26
N TRP A 122 -8.49 -2.96 13.36
CA TRP A 122 -8.09 -3.42 12.03
C TRP A 122 -7.55 -2.30 11.13
N ASP A 123 -7.90 -1.04 11.40
CA ASP A 123 -7.41 0.12 10.67
C ASP A 123 -6.03 0.55 11.22
N SER A 124 -5.12 -0.40 11.38
CA SER A 124 -3.75 -0.13 11.80
C SER A 124 -2.88 0.05 10.56
N VAL A 125 -2.18 1.18 10.46
CA VAL A 125 -1.30 1.46 9.31
C VAL A 125 -0.22 0.40 9.24
N ILE A 126 -0.16 -0.31 8.11
CA ILE A 126 0.90 -1.27 7.81
C ILE A 126 2.23 -0.51 7.73
N ASP A 127 3.32 -1.13 8.21
CA ASP A 127 4.67 -0.57 8.07
C ASP A 127 5.01 -0.38 6.58
N LEU A 128 4.88 0.86 6.09
CA LEU A 128 5.07 1.20 4.67
C LEU A 128 6.47 0.83 4.19
N LYS A 129 7.50 0.85 5.05
CA LYS A 129 8.86 0.48 4.64
C LYS A 129 8.94 -1.01 4.32
N LYS A 130 8.35 -1.86 5.17
CA LYS A 130 8.27 -3.31 4.92
C LYS A 130 7.35 -3.60 3.74
N LEU A 131 6.22 -2.89 3.65
CA LEU A 131 5.27 -3.02 2.54
C LEU A 131 5.95 -2.77 1.20
N TRP A 132 6.68 -1.65 1.06
CA TRP A 132 7.38 -1.33 -0.18
C TRP A 132 8.51 -2.31 -0.50
N SER A 133 9.18 -2.87 0.52
CA SER A 133 10.15 -3.94 0.31
C SER A 133 9.52 -5.13 -0.40
N GLU A 134 8.37 -5.60 0.08
CA GLU A 134 7.65 -6.72 -0.53
C GLU A 134 7.04 -6.35 -1.88
N TYR A 135 6.38 -5.20 -1.99
CA TYR A 135 5.78 -4.73 -3.25
C TYR A 135 6.82 -4.63 -4.37
N LYS A 136 7.96 -3.97 -4.12
CA LYS A 136 9.03 -3.82 -5.12
C LYS A 136 9.63 -5.17 -5.54
N ARG A 137 9.59 -6.17 -4.65
CA ARG A 137 10.10 -7.52 -4.91
C ARG A 137 9.15 -8.36 -5.74
N ILE A 138 7.86 -8.38 -5.40
CA ILE A 138 6.86 -9.28 -6.03
C ILE A 138 6.27 -8.71 -7.33
N ILE A 139 6.22 -7.39 -7.49
CA ILE A 139 5.70 -6.77 -8.73
C ILE A 139 6.69 -6.99 -9.88
N LYS A 140 6.17 -7.27 -11.08
CA LYS A 140 6.97 -7.28 -12.31
C LYS A 140 7.52 -5.89 -12.62
N ASP A 141 8.62 -5.81 -13.39
CA ASP A 141 9.26 -4.54 -13.71
C ASP A 141 8.34 -3.55 -14.48
N ASN A 142 7.36 -4.08 -15.22
CA ASN A 142 6.31 -3.36 -15.94
C ASN A 142 4.93 -3.49 -15.26
N GLY A 143 4.88 -3.87 -13.98
CA GLY A 143 3.64 -3.94 -13.23
C GLY A 143 3.23 -2.60 -12.62
N VAL A 144 1.96 -2.45 -12.29
CA VAL A 144 1.41 -1.25 -11.64
C VAL A 144 1.05 -1.52 -10.18
N ILE A 145 1.21 -0.52 -9.33
CA ILE A 145 0.68 -0.53 -7.97
C ILE A 145 -0.31 0.64 -7.86
N ALA A 146 -1.59 0.30 -7.70
CA ALA A 146 -2.70 1.24 -7.58
C ALA A 146 -3.31 1.12 -6.19
N LEU A 147 -3.18 2.18 -5.38
CA LEU A 147 -3.57 2.16 -3.97
C LEU A 147 -4.61 3.24 -3.70
N THR A 148 -5.78 2.86 -3.22
CA THR A 148 -6.76 3.83 -2.73
C THR A 148 -6.23 4.50 -1.46
N SER A 149 -6.57 5.77 -1.30
CA SER A 149 -6.06 6.63 -0.23
C SER A 149 -6.99 7.83 -0.03
N GLN A 150 -6.85 8.50 1.12
CA GLN A 150 -7.52 9.79 1.34
C GLN A 150 -6.70 10.72 2.24
N GLY A 151 -6.78 12.02 1.97
CA GLY A 151 -6.27 13.07 2.84
C GLY A 151 -4.78 12.92 3.17
N VAL A 152 -4.43 12.99 4.47
CA VAL A 152 -3.03 12.90 4.91
C VAL A 152 -2.39 11.55 4.58
N PHE A 153 -3.19 10.47 4.52
CA PHE A 153 -2.66 9.16 4.15
C PHE A 153 -2.13 9.15 2.72
N THR A 154 -2.81 9.83 1.78
CA THR A 154 -2.33 10.03 0.40
C THR A 154 -0.94 10.65 0.38
N ALA A 155 -0.72 11.73 1.14
CA ALA A 155 0.59 12.38 1.21
C ALA A 155 1.67 11.45 1.79
N ARG A 156 1.36 10.71 2.86
CA ARG A 156 2.30 9.74 3.45
C ARG A 156 2.65 8.61 2.48
N LEU A 157 1.66 8.12 1.75
CA LEU A 157 1.85 7.05 0.78
C LEU A 157 2.74 7.50 -0.38
N ILE A 158 2.51 8.69 -0.93
CA ILE A 158 3.36 9.29 -1.98
C ILE A 158 4.80 9.43 -1.47
N LEU A 159 5.00 10.07 -0.32
CA LEU A 159 6.34 10.31 0.24
C LEU A 159 7.06 9.03 0.64
N SER A 160 6.34 7.96 0.95
CA SER A 160 6.96 6.67 1.29
C SER A 160 7.62 5.95 0.11
N ASN A 161 7.30 6.34 -1.13
CA ASN A 161 7.96 5.82 -2.34
C ASN A 161 7.87 6.82 -3.52
N GLU A 162 8.41 8.01 -3.30
CA GLU A 162 8.36 9.13 -4.25
C GLU A 162 8.92 8.77 -5.63
N GLU A 163 10.02 8.00 -5.67
CA GLU A 163 10.68 7.57 -6.90
C GLU A 163 9.73 6.85 -7.88
N TRP A 164 8.85 6.01 -7.36
CA TRP A 164 7.94 5.20 -8.18
C TRP A 164 6.58 5.85 -8.34
N PHE A 165 6.25 6.89 -7.57
CA PHE A 165 5.01 7.64 -7.76
C PHE A 165 5.00 8.32 -9.13
N LYS A 166 3.83 8.40 -9.75
CA LYS A 166 3.67 8.97 -11.11
C LYS A 166 2.55 9.99 -11.15
N TYR A 167 1.35 9.57 -10.76
CA TYR A 167 0.16 10.41 -10.71
C TYR A 167 -0.88 9.78 -9.79
N LYS A 168 -1.98 10.49 -9.58
CA LYS A 168 -3.15 9.95 -8.88
C LYS A 168 -4.40 10.08 -9.75
N ILE A 169 -5.34 9.17 -9.58
CA ILE A 169 -6.69 9.26 -10.14
C ILE A 169 -7.63 9.69 -9.02
N VAL A 170 -8.44 10.73 -9.21
CA VAL A 170 -9.47 11.09 -8.23
C VAL A 170 -10.77 10.37 -8.57
N TRP A 171 -11.18 9.45 -7.70
CA TRP A 171 -12.47 8.78 -7.80
C TRP A 171 -13.55 9.63 -7.13
N ILE A 172 -14.54 10.07 -7.91
CA ILE A 172 -15.71 10.78 -7.39
C ILE A 172 -16.80 9.78 -6.98
N LYS A 173 -17.26 9.89 -5.74
CA LYS A 173 -18.30 9.05 -5.15
C LYS A 173 -19.69 9.62 -5.41
N SER A 174 -20.66 8.74 -5.60
CA SER A 174 -22.08 9.13 -5.73
C SER A 174 -22.66 9.75 -4.47
N LYS A 175 -22.17 9.35 -3.29
CA LYS A 175 -22.58 9.87 -1.98
C LYS A 175 -21.42 10.56 -1.28
N SER A 176 -21.70 11.69 -0.67
CA SER A 176 -20.74 12.39 0.18
C SER A 176 -20.70 11.75 1.58
N THR A 177 -19.52 11.74 2.19
CA THR A 177 -19.29 11.25 3.56
C THR A 177 -18.91 12.40 4.49
N ASN A 178 -18.66 12.10 5.77
CA ASN A 178 -18.28 13.08 6.80
C ASN A 178 -19.43 14.02 7.23
N PHE A 179 -20.68 13.55 7.17
CA PHE A 179 -21.89 14.35 7.46
C PHE A 179 -21.92 14.92 8.88
N LEU A 180 -21.28 14.27 9.86
CA LEU A 180 -21.16 14.78 11.23
C LEU A 180 -20.37 16.11 11.33
N ASN A 181 -19.55 16.42 10.33
CA ASN A 181 -18.75 17.64 10.28
C ASN A 181 -19.26 18.67 9.25
N ALA A 182 -20.46 18.47 8.68
CA ALA A 182 -21.01 19.30 7.60
C ALA A 182 -21.06 20.81 7.93
N LYS A 183 -21.23 21.16 9.22
CA LYS A 183 -21.27 22.56 9.70
C LYS A 183 -19.89 23.17 9.97
N LYS A 184 -18.82 22.38 9.90
CA LYS A 184 -17.44 22.80 10.22
C LYS A 184 -16.52 22.80 8.99
N GLN A 185 -16.84 21.97 8.00
CA GLN A 185 -16.06 21.81 6.78
C GLN A 185 -16.92 21.18 5.67
N PRO A 186 -16.53 21.33 4.39
CA PRO A 186 -17.18 20.65 3.29
C PRO A 186 -17.22 19.12 3.45
N LEU A 187 -18.27 18.51 2.91
CA LEU A 187 -18.40 17.06 2.86
C LEU A 187 -17.40 16.44 1.89
N ARG A 188 -16.99 15.20 2.15
CA ARG A 188 -16.02 14.49 1.31
C ARG A 188 -16.75 13.72 0.21
N LYS A 189 -16.49 14.06 -1.07
CA LYS A 189 -17.13 13.41 -2.23
C LYS A 189 -16.14 12.64 -3.11
N HIS A 190 -14.87 12.54 -2.73
CA HIS A 190 -13.86 11.84 -3.52
C HIS A 190 -12.86 11.06 -2.65
N GLU A 191 -12.16 10.14 -3.28
CA GLU A 191 -10.98 9.42 -2.78
C GLU A 191 -9.88 9.45 -3.85
N ASP A 192 -8.62 9.36 -3.41
CA ASP A 192 -7.46 9.37 -4.29
C ASP A 192 -6.98 7.94 -4.55
N ILE A 193 -6.60 7.62 -5.78
CA ILE A 193 -5.93 6.37 -6.15
C ILE A 193 -4.52 6.70 -6.60
N CYS A 194 -3.53 6.42 -5.76
CA CYS A 194 -2.13 6.70 -6.07
C CYS A 194 -1.58 5.61 -7.01
N ILE A 195 -0.97 6.02 -8.12
CA ILE A 195 -0.38 5.13 -9.11
C ILE A 195 1.13 5.17 -9.00
N PHE A 196 1.72 3.98 -8.80
CA PHE A 196 3.16 3.78 -8.73
C PHE A 196 3.59 2.72 -9.74
N TYR A 197 4.72 2.94 -10.40
CA TYR A 197 5.38 1.93 -11.22
C TYR A 197 6.86 2.27 -11.44
N LYS A 198 7.67 1.22 -11.67
CA LYS A 198 9.10 1.35 -11.95
C LYS A 198 9.38 1.73 -13.41
N LYS A 199 8.70 1.05 -14.33
CA LYS A 199 8.73 1.31 -15.77
C LYS A 199 7.30 1.42 -16.28
N GLN A 200 7.12 2.02 -17.46
CA GLN A 200 5.81 2.15 -18.09
C GLN A 200 5.08 0.78 -18.08
N PRO A 201 3.94 0.66 -17.38
CA PRO A 201 3.19 -0.58 -17.34
C PRO A 201 2.35 -0.73 -18.61
N THR A 202 1.72 -1.91 -18.74
CA THR A 202 0.57 -2.08 -19.63
C THR A 202 -0.43 -0.96 -19.37
N TYR A 203 -0.88 -0.29 -20.42
CA TYR A 203 -1.82 0.82 -20.33
C TYR A 203 -2.84 0.74 -21.47
N ASN A 204 -4.06 0.36 -21.13
CA ASN A 204 -5.22 0.25 -22.00
C ASN A 204 -6.19 1.38 -21.64
N PRO A 205 -6.09 2.58 -22.25
CA PRO A 205 -6.92 3.72 -21.88
C PRO A 205 -8.41 3.38 -22.07
N GLN A 206 -9.21 3.61 -21.04
CA GLN A 206 -10.65 3.41 -21.07
C GLN A 206 -11.31 4.69 -21.62
N MET A 207 -11.40 4.76 -22.95
CA MET A 207 -11.90 5.94 -23.66
C MET A 207 -13.42 6.09 -23.51
N THR A 208 -13.89 7.32 -23.38
CA THR A 208 -15.33 7.67 -23.43
C THR A 208 -15.67 8.34 -24.75
N GLN A 209 -16.95 8.31 -25.13
CA GLN A 209 -17.45 8.95 -26.35
C GLN A 209 -18.04 10.32 -26.01
N GLY A 210 -17.52 11.36 -26.64
CA GLY A 210 -18.04 12.72 -26.63
C GLY A 210 -18.21 13.27 -28.04
N GLU A 211 -18.47 14.57 -28.17
CA GLU A 211 -18.70 15.21 -29.47
C GLU A 211 -17.40 15.32 -30.30
N SER A 212 -17.47 15.04 -31.60
CA SER A 212 -16.33 15.21 -32.50
C SER A 212 -15.96 16.69 -32.64
N TYR A 213 -14.67 17.00 -32.76
CA TYR A 213 -14.22 18.37 -33.04
C TYR A 213 -12.97 18.37 -33.92
N ASP A 214 -12.82 19.47 -34.67
CA ASP A 214 -11.61 19.78 -35.43
C ASP A 214 -11.16 21.18 -35.02
N LYS A 215 -10.03 21.25 -34.29
CA LYS A 215 -9.46 22.52 -33.80
C LYS A 215 -8.39 23.07 -34.73
N GLY A 216 -8.21 22.50 -35.93
CA GLY A 216 -7.17 22.88 -36.86
C GLY A 216 -5.75 22.57 -36.36
N ILE A 217 -4.75 23.22 -36.94
CA ILE A 217 -3.33 22.97 -36.64
C ILE A 217 -2.93 23.78 -35.41
N ARG A 218 -2.44 23.10 -34.36
CA ARG A 218 -1.94 23.77 -33.15
C ARG A 218 -0.65 24.52 -33.49
N LYS A 219 -0.59 25.82 -33.19
CA LYS A 219 0.61 26.65 -33.37
C LYS A 219 1.76 26.15 -32.47
N ASN A 220 3.00 26.43 -32.88
CA ASN A 220 4.20 26.15 -32.08
C ASN A 220 4.03 26.71 -30.66
N GLN A 221 4.27 25.87 -29.65
CA GLN A 221 4.46 26.32 -28.27
C GLN A 221 5.95 26.27 -27.96
N PHE A 222 6.55 27.44 -27.77
CA PHE A 222 7.91 27.60 -27.26
C PHE A 222 7.90 27.74 -25.73
N THR A 223 7.15 26.88 -25.03
CA THR A 223 7.11 26.91 -23.57
C THR A 223 8.22 25.98 -23.05
N GLY A 224 9.15 26.50 -22.26
CA GLY A 224 10.24 25.70 -21.68
C GLY A 224 9.80 24.69 -20.60
N SER A 225 8.50 24.49 -20.42
CA SER A 225 7.93 23.60 -19.38
C SER A 225 7.67 22.18 -19.88
N TYR A 226 7.56 21.99 -21.20
CA TYR A 226 7.45 20.68 -21.85
C TYR A 226 8.30 20.71 -23.13
N GLY A 227 8.92 19.59 -23.51
CA GLY A 227 9.85 19.53 -24.64
C GLY A 227 9.27 20.00 -25.98
N ASP A 228 10.12 20.16 -27.00
CA ASP A 228 9.76 20.69 -28.32
C ASP A 228 8.52 20.02 -28.91
N PHE A 229 7.40 20.75 -28.94
CA PHE A 229 6.13 20.25 -29.45
C PHE A 229 6.05 20.49 -30.96
N LYS A 230 6.01 19.42 -31.76
CA LYS A 230 5.80 19.52 -33.21
C LYS A 230 4.32 19.82 -33.53
N PRO A 231 4.01 20.78 -34.42
CA PRO A 231 2.64 21.04 -34.84
C PRO A 231 1.98 19.78 -35.38
N CYS A 232 0.84 19.42 -34.79
CA CYS A 232 -0.03 18.37 -35.29
C CYS A 232 -1.45 18.92 -35.47
N HIS A 233 -2.18 18.34 -36.42
CA HIS A 233 -3.60 18.62 -36.61
C HIS A 233 -4.36 18.03 -35.42
N VAL A 234 -5.10 18.88 -34.69
CA VAL A 234 -5.83 18.46 -33.50
C VAL A 234 -7.28 18.19 -33.88
N LYS A 235 -7.53 16.94 -34.23
CA LYS A 235 -8.87 16.40 -34.52
C LYS A 235 -9.18 15.28 -33.54
N SER A 236 -10.42 15.24 -33.05
CA SER A 236 -10.96 14.11 -32.28
C SER A 236 -12.22 13.61 -32.96
N ASP A 237 -12.33 12.30 -33.12
CA ASP A 237 -13.51 11.57 -33.57
C ASP A 237 -14.62 11.52 -32.51
N GLY A 238 -14.41 12.16 -31.37
CA GLY A 238 -15.30 12.10 -30.22
C GLY A 238 -14.71 11.33 -29.05
N GLN A 239 -13.70 10.47 -29.25
CA GLN A 239 -13.11 9.74 -28.13
C GLN A 239 -12.33 10.68 -27.18
N ARG A 240 -12.43 10.42 -25.88
CA ARG A 240 -11.80 11.21 -24.82
C ARG A 240 -10.95 10.33 -23.91
N TYR A 241 -9.73 10.81 -23.65
CA TYR A 241 -8.86 10.20 -22.64
C TYR A 241 -9.37 10.57 -21.23
N PRO A 242 -9.24 9.68 -20.24
CA PRO A 242 -9.68 9.95 -18.88
C PRO A 242 -8.86 11.07 -18.20
N ASN A 243 -9.55 11.96 -17.48
CA ASN A 243 -8.92 13.02 -16.65
C ASN A 243 -8.70 12.56 -15.20
N ASP A 244 -7.85 13.29 -14.46
CA ASP A 244 -7.46 13.00 -13.07
C ASP A 244 -8.31 13.71 -12.00
N VAL A 245 -9.13 14.73 -12.32
CA VAL A 245 -10.05 15.45 -11.39
C VAL A 245 -11.22 16.13 -12.14
N VAL A 246 -12.49 16.08 -11.68
CA VAL A 246 -13.59 16.93 -12.25
C VAL A 246 -14.72 17.30 -11.24
N PHE A 247 -15.23 18.55 -11.33
CA PHE A 247 -16.45 19.18 -10.73
C PHE A 247 -17.19 19.98 -11.85
N TYR A 248 -18.45 20.46 -11.81
CA TYR A 248 -19.59 20.53 -10.87
C TYR A 248 -20.92 20.37 -11.65
N GLU A 249 -21.99 20.07 -10.92
CA GLU A 249 -23.39 19.81 -11.32
C GLU A 249 -24.00 20.86 -12.26
N GLU A 250 -24.10 20.56 -13.56
CA GLU A 250 -25.15 21.08 -14.49
C GLU A 250 -25.05 20.44 -15.88
N TYR A 251 -23.90 19.85 -16.23
CA TYR A 251 -23.70 19.17 -17.50
C TYR A 251 -23.41 17.68 -17.29
N LYS A 252 -23.99 16.81 -18.14
CA LYS A 252 -23.43 15.48 -18.37
C LYS A 252 -22.03 15.70 -18.95
N ILE A 253 -21.01 15.53 -18.12
CA ILE A 253 -19.62 15.58 -18.57
C ILE A 253 -19.24 14.14 -18.89
N ASP A 254 -18.87 13.89 -20.14
CA ASP A 254 -18.54 12.56 -20.66
C ASP A 254 -17.17 12.03 -20.16
N ASP A 255 -16.45 12.79 -19.32
CA ASP A 255 -14.99 12.66 -19.13
C ASP A 255 -14.52 12.60 -17.66
N CYS A 256 -15.19 11.81 -16.81
CA CYS A 256 -14.78 11.62 -15.40
C CYS A 256 -14.75 10.15 -14.95
N VAL A 257 -13.83 9.83 -14.02
CA VAL A 257 -13.79 8.54 -13.31
C VAL A 257 -14.84 8.56 -12.19
N TYR A 258 -16.09 8.29 -12.58
CA TYR A 258 -17.22 8.24 -11.67
C TYR A 258 -17.72 6.81 -11.49
N PHE A 259 -17.73 6.34 -10.25
CA PHE A 259 -18.36 5.08 -9.87
C PHE A 259 -19.27 5.31 -8.68
N LYS A 260 -20.46 4.72 -8.73
CA LYS A 260 -21.36 4.71 -7.58
C LYS A 260 -20.71 3.95 -6.42
N THR A 261 -21.08 4.30 -5.20
CA THR A 261 -20.64 3.58 -4.00
C THR A 261 -21.18 2.13 -3.99
N ALA A 262 -20.52 1.23 -3.25
CA ALA A 262 -20.80 -0.20 -3.26
C ALA A 262 -22.26 -0.57 -2.91
N GLU A 263 -22.97 0.28 -2.15
CA GLU A 263 -24.41 0.11 -1.88
C GLU A 263 -25.27 0.11 -3.14
N SER A 264 -24.78 0.66 -4.25
CA SER A 264 -25.49 0.68 -5.53
C SER A 264 -25.30 -0.61 -6.33
N GLU A 265 -24.40 -1.49 -5.90
CA GLU A 265 -24.10 -2.78 -6.54
C GLU A 265 -24.80 -3.96 -5.84
N GLY A 266 -25.51 -3.70 -4.72
CA GLY A 266 -26.24 -4.71 -3.96
C GLY A 266 -25.83 -4.75 -2.49
N THR A 267 -25.81 -5.96 -1.91
CA THR A 267 -25.46 -6.18 -0.50
C THR A 267 -24.03 -5.72 -0.20
N VAL A 268 -23.88 -4.92 0.86
CA VAL A 268 -22.58 -4.47 1.36
C VAL A 268 -22.14 -5.38 2.49
N TYR A 269 -20.92 -5.91 2.37
CA TYR A 269 -20.35 -6.86 3.32
C TYR A 269 -19.24 -6.25 4.18
N HIS A 270 -18.69 -5.09 3.79
CA HIS A 270 -17.64 -4.36 4.53
C HIS A 270 -18.02 -2.87 4.66
N PRO A 271 -17.81 -2.21 5.82
CA PRO A 271 -18.14 -0.79 5.99
C PRO A 271 -17.45 0.16 5.00
N THR A 272 -16.28 -0.22 4.50
CA THR A 272 -15.48 0.53 3.52
C THR A 272 -15.39 -0.17 2.16
N GLN A 273 -16.32 -1.08 1.86
CA GLN A 273 -16.34 -1.84 0.60
C GLN A 273 -16.19 -0.94 -0.62
N LYS A 274 -15.18 -1.23 -1.46
CA LYS A 274 -14.99 -0.56 -2.73
C LYS A 274 -15.93 -1.12 -3.80
N PRO A 275 -16.40 -0.29 -4.75
CA PRO A 275 -17.23 -0.77 -5.86
C PRO A 275 -16.45 -1.72 -6.76
N VAL A 276 -17.11 -2.77 -7.22
CA VAL A 276 -16.58 -3.72 -8.22
C VAL A 276 -16.30 -3.01 -9.54
N GLU A 277 -17.19 -2.11 -10.00
CA GLU A 277 -16.99 -1.44 -11.29
C GLU A 277 -15.75 -0.53 -11.30
N LEU A 278 -15.42 0.09 -10.16
CA LEU A 278 -14.16 0.82 -10.02
C LEU A 278 -12.95 -0.11 -10.18
N GLY A 279 -13.00 -1.28 -9.55
CA GLY A 279 -11.95 -2.29 -9.68
C GLY A 279 -11.79 -2.78 -11.12
N ARG A 280 -12.91 -3.06 -11.81
CA ARG A 280 -12.91 -3.50 -13.21
C ARG A 280 -12.28 -2.45 -14.14
N TYR A 281 -12.60 -1.18 -13.94
CA TYR A 281 -11.98 -0.07 -14.68
C TYR A 281 -10.47 -0.05 -14.51
N LEU A 282 -9.98 -0.09 -13.26
CA LEU A 282 -8.54 -0.05 -12.97
C LEU A 282 -7.81 -1.28 -13.53
N ILE A 283 -8.40 -2.48 -13.37
CA ILE A 283 -7.81 -3.73 -13.85
C ILE A 283 -7.72 -3.73 -15.37
N LYS A 284 -8.80 -3.38 -16.09
CA LYS A 284 -8.75 -3.25 -17.56
C LYS A 284 -7.71 -2.24 -18.01
N THR A 285 -7.59 -1.13 -17.29
CA THR A 285 -6.65 -0.06 -17.61
C THR A 285 -5.20 -0.50 -17.56
N PHE A 286 -4.82 -1.34 -16.60
CA PHE A 286 -3.41 -1.61 -16.33
C PHE A 286 -2.95 -3.07 -16.50
N THR A 287 -3.82 -3.95 -16.96
CA THR A 287 -3.51 -5.38 -17.14
C THR A 287 -4.13 -5.93 -18.42
N ASN A 288 -3.75 -7.14 -18.82
CA ASN A 288 -4.34 -7.93 -19.89
C ASN A 288 -5.03 -9.19 -19.33
N PRO A 289 -5.94 -9.84 -20.09
CA PRO A 289 -6.52 -11.12 -19.68
C PRO A 289 -5.43 -12.15 -19.31
N GLY A 290 -5.62 -12.87 -18.21
CA GLY A 290 -4.67 -13.85 -17.69
C GLY A 290 -3.59 -13.31 -16.74
N ASP A 291 -3.42 -11.99 -16.66
CA ASP A 291 -2.50 -11.33 -15.71
C ASP A 291 -2.95 -11.56 -14.25
N ILE A 292 -2.01 -11.40 -13.32
CA ILE A 292 -2.22 -11.66 -11.88
C ILE A 292 -2.38 -10.33 -11.12
N VAL A 293 -3.54 -10.17 -10.48
CA VAL A 293 -3.88 -9.04 -9.61
C VAL A 293 -3.79 -9.45 -8.14
N LEU A 294 -2.96 -8.77 -7.35
CA LEU A 294 -2.88 -8.93 -5.90
C LEU A 294 -3.68 -7.83 -5.18
N ASP A 295 -4.52 -8.24 -4.24
CA ASP A 295 -5.10 -7.38 -3.22
C ASP A 295 -4.71 -7.91 -1.84
N ASN A 296 -3.71 -7.28 -1.22
CA ASN A 296 -3.10 -7.76 0.02
C ASN A 296 -3.82 -7.28 1.30
N ALA A 297 -4.96 -6.59 1.17
CA ALA A 297 -5.86 -6.24 2.26
C ALA A 297 -7.30 -6.27 1.74
N CYS A 298 -7.73 -7.44 1.26
CA CYS A 298 -8.86 -7.52 0.34
C CYS A 298 -10.23 -7.25 0.96
N GLY A 299 -10.36 -7.26 2.29
CA GLY A 299 -11.62 -7.01 2.98
C GLY A 299 -12.72 -7.94 2.45
N SER A 300 -13.82 -7.39 1.92
CA SER A 300 -14.89 -8.20 1.33
C SER A 300 -14.62 -8.72 -0.09
N GLY A 301 -13.46 -8.44 -0.69
CA GLY A 301 -13.01 -9.06 -1.95
C GLY A 301 -13.51 -8.39 -3.23
N SER A 302 -13.89 -7.11 -3.21
CA SER A 302 -14.41 -6.42 -4.41
C SER A 302 -13.42 -6.40 -5.57
N PHE A 303 -12.13 -6.17 -5.32
CA PHE A 303 -11.12 -6.19 -6.39
C PHE A 303 -10.81 -7.61 -6.89
N LEU A 304 -11.00 -8.65 -6.07
CA LEU A 304 -10.89 -10.04 -6.50
C LEU A 304 -12.02 -10.41 -7.47
N VAL A 305 -13.26 -10.03 -7.13
CA VAL A 305 -14.43 -10.18 -8.01
C VAL A 305 -14.22 -9.41 -9.31
N SER A 306 -13.64 -8.20 -9.22
CA SER A 306 -13.32 -7.39 -10.40
C SER A 306 -12.30 -8.08 -11.32
N ALA A 307 -11.24 -8.66 -10.75
CA ALA A 307 -10.24 -9.41 -11.52
C ALA A 307 -10.87 -10.60 -12.23
N LEU A 308 -11.70 -11.36 -11.53
CA LEU A 308 -12.41 -12.52 -12.09
C LEU A 308 -13.31 -12.13 -13.27
N LEU A 309 -14.15 -11.09 -13.10
CA LEU A 309 -15.05 -10.59 -14.16
C LEU A 309 -14.29 -10.09 -15.39
N GLU A 310 -13.07 -9.62 -15.22
CA GLU A 310 -12.21 -9.18 -16.30
C GLU A 310 -11.28 -10.29 -16.81
N ASN A 311 -11.50 -11.57 -16.48
CA ASN A 311 -10.66 -12.69 -16.92
C ASN A 311 -9.18 -12.57 -16.49
N ARG A 312 -8.92 -11.97 -15.32
CA ARG A 312 -7.61 -11.95 -14.66
C ARG A 312 -7.58 -12.97 -13.53
N LYS A 313 -6.38 -13.44 -13.22
CA LYS A 313 -6.12 -14.23 -12.02
C LYS A 313 -6.04 -13.29 -10.83
N PHE A 314 -6.42 -13.76 -9.64
CA PHE A 314 -6.36 -12.94 -8.43
C PHE A 314 -5.59 -13.61 -7.29
N ILE A 315 -5.08 -12.82 -6.36
CA ILE A 315 -4.58 -13.26 -5.07
C ILE A 315 -5.17 -12.29 -4.04
N GLY A 316 -5.96 -12.81 -3.09
CA GLY A 316 -6.50 -12.03 -1.98
C GLY A 316 -5.81 -12.40 -0.67
N ILE A 317 -5.45 -11.42 0.13
CA ILE A 317 -4.95 -11.63 1.49
C ILE A 317 -5.79 -10.81 2.46
N GLU A 318 -6.27 -11.44 3.52
CA GLU A 318 -7.04 -10.80 4.57
C GLU A 318 -6.63 -11.39 5.92
N LYS A 319 -6.36 -10.54 6.91
CA LYS A 319 -5.94 -10.98 8.23
C LYS A 319 -7.09 -11.63 9.01
N ASN A 320 -8.32 -11.17 8.76
CA ASN A 320 -9.56 -11.74 9.30
C ASN A 320 -9.62 -11.78 10.84
N GLU A 321 -8.95 -10.84 11.53
CA GLU A 321 -8.89 -10.76 12.99
C GLU A 321 -9.86 -9.69 13.55
N GLU A 322 -10.65 -10.07 14.57
CA GLU A 322 -11.55 -9.19 15.35
C GLU A 322 -12.54 -8.36 14.49
N ILE A 323 -13.18 -9.00 13.53
CA ILE A 323 -14.04 -8.32 12.55
C ILE A 323 -15.50 -8.36 12.99
N MET A 324 -15.96 -7.24 13.55
CA MET A 324 -17.37 -6.99 13.82
C MET A 324 -17.93 -6.07 12.72
N LEU A 325 -18.77 -6.61 11.83
CA LEU A 325 -19.51 -5.80 10.87
C LEU A 325 -20.44 -4.86 11.63
N HIS A 326 -20.28 -3.56 11.36
CA HIS A 326 -21.01 -2.49 12.06
C HIS A 326 -20.91 -2.52 13.59
N LYS A 327 -19.91 -3.21 14.17
CA LYS A 327 -19.79 -3.48 15.62
C LYS A 327 -20.91 -4.35 16.21
N VAL A 328 -21.71 -5.03 15.38
CA VAL A 328 -22.88 -5.81 15.82
C VAL A 328 -22.74 -7.29 15.50
N GLU A 329 -22.27 -7.63 14.30
CA GLU A 329 -22.24 -9.02 13.83
C GLU A 329 -20.82 -9.51 13.56
N PRO A 330 -20.39 -10.64 14.16
CA PRO A 330 -19.15 -11.29 13.79
C PRO A 330 -19.18 -11.64 12.30
N THR A 331 -18.16 -11.22 11.55
CA THR A 331 -18.08 -11.48 10.11
C THR A 331 -16.75 -12.14 9.77
N ASP A 332 -16.82 -13.16 8.93
CA ASP A 332 -15.68 -13.84 8.36
C ASP A 332 -15.49 -13.38 6.92
N TYR A 333 -14.52 -12.50 6.69
CA TYR A 333 -14.27 -11.94 5.36
C TYR A 333 -13.66 -12.96 4.40
N ILE A 334 -12.98 -13.99 4.89
CA ILE A 334 -12.50 -15.10 4.06
C ILE A 334 -13.71 -15.85 3.50
N LYS A 335 -14.69 -16.17 4.34
CA LYS A 335 -15.94 -16.79 3.90
C LYS A 335 -16.71 -15.90 2.92
N VAL A 336 -16.89 -14.61 3.24
CA VAL A 336 -17.56 -13.64 2.36
C VAL A 336 -16.91 -13.56 0.98
N CYS A 337 -15.57 -13.44 0.92
CA CYS A 337 -14.86 -13.38 -0.35
C CYS A 337 -15.11 -14.64 -1.19
N ASN A 338 -14.93 -15.82 -0.58
CA ASN A 338 -15.12 -17.10 -1.27
C ASN A 338 -16.56 -17.27 -1.78
N GLU A 339 -17.57 -16.87 -0.99
CA GLU A 339 -18.97 -16.91 -1.42
C GLU A 339 -19.24 -15.95 -2.59
N ARG A 340 -18.72 -14.72 -2.54
CA ARG A 340 -18.85 -13.75 -3.64
C ARG A 340 -18.20 -14.28 -4.92
N ILE A 341 -16.97 -14.79 -4.82
CA ILE A 341 -16.24 -15.39 -5.95
C ILE A 341 -17.04 -16.55 -6.55
N LYS A 342 -17.53 -17.48 -5.71
CA LYS A 342 -18.33 -18.62 -6.17
C LYS A 342 -19.57 -18.17 -6.94
N ARG A 343 -20.35 -17.25 -6.39
CA ARG A 343 -21.56 -16.70 -7.04
C ARG A 343 -21.23 -16.03 -8.37
N THR A 344 -20.11 -15.32 -8.45
CA THR A 344 -19.65 -14.69 -9.70
C THR A 344 -19.31 -15.73 -10.75
N ILE A 345 -18.60 -16.81 -10.40
CA ILE A 345 -18.26 -17.90 -11.33
C ILE A 345 -19.54 -18.56 -11.86
N GLU A 346 -20.48 -18.91 -10.98
CA GLU A 346 -21.76 -19.52 -11.35
C GLU A 346 -22.55 -18.63 -12.33
N LYS A 347 -22.58 -17.32 -12.06
CA LYS A 347 -23.23 -16.35 -12.94
C LYS A 347 -22.54 -16.29 -14.32
N MET A 348 -21.22 -16.18 -14.37
CA MET A 348 -20.46 -16.15 -15.64
C MET A 348 -20.69 -17.43 -16.47
N GLN A 349 -20.70 -18.59 -15.83
CA GLN A 349 -20.98 -19.87 -16.50
C GLN A 349 -22.40 -19.89 -17.10
N SER A 350 -23.40 -19.43 -16.35
CA SER A 350 -24.78 -19.36 -16.85
C SER A 350 -24.95 -18.41 -18.04
N GLU A 351 -24.23 -17.28 -18.04
CA GLU A 351 -24.25 -16.29 -19.13
C GLU A 351 -23.60 -16.88 -20.40
N MET A 352 -22.44 -17.54 -20.26
CA MET A 352 -21.77 -18.23 -21.37
C MET A 352 -22.63 -19.36 -21.98
N GLU A 353 -23.30 -20.15 -21.15
CA GLU A 353 -24.21 -21.20 -21.62
C GLU A 353 -25.42 -20.62 -22.38
N SER A 354 -25.91 -19.44 -21.97
CA SER A 354 -27.02 -18.76 -22.65
C SER A 354 -26.60 -18.17 -24.00
N GLU A 355 -25.40 -17.60 -24.10
CA GLU A 355 -24.83 -17.07 -25.35
C GLU A 355 -24.50 -18.18 -26.35
N SER A 356 -24.09 -19.37 -25.87
CA SER A 356 -23.80 -20.52 -26.74
C SER A 356 -25.04 -21.21 -27.33
N LYS A 357 -26.24 -20.88 -26.84
CA LYS A 357 -27.53 -21.42 -27.32
C LYS A 357 -28.24 -20.48 -28.31
N LEU A 358 -27.71 -19.28 -28.52
CA LEU A 358 -28.12 -18.30 -29.54
C LEU A 358 -27.22 -18.44 -30.77
#